data_AF-A0A7W9BDA5-F1
#
_entry.id   AF-A0A7W9BDA5-F1
#
_cell.length_a   1.000
_cell.length_b   1.000
_cell.length_c   1.000
_cell.angle_alpha   90.00
_cell.angle_beta   90.00
_cell.angle_gamma   90.00
#
_symmetry.space_group_name_H-M   'P 1'
#
loop_
_entity.id
_entity.type
_entity.pdbx_description
1 polymer ?
#
loop_
_entity_poly.entity_id
_entity_poly.type
_entity_poly.pdbx_seq_one_letter_code
_entity_poly.pdbx_strand_id
1 'polypeptide(L)'
;MTVIEPVVGGFHAVPLEHDGSTKLFGEVAMLPRRLMKEGQPGFVLEAPGFNHSHECNACVPRPPLVLTIRDGRSVDISASPSVRPLFARDLTAHRRVCFSTERERNGSCAAFVADAARLGQAAFAWRLMLSHYRPEPAGYPAALRSYLVREGYLTSAAASELPLQ
;
A
#
# COMPACT_ATOMS: atom_id res chain seq x y z
N MET A 1 -25.03 -3.55 -1.34
CA MET A 1 -23.69 -3.98 -1.81
C MET A 1 -23.54 -3.49 -3.25
N THR A 2 -22.33 -3.28 -3.78
CA THR A 2 -22.15 -2.75 -5.16
C THR A 2 -21.23 -3.69 -5.92
N VAL A 3 -21.64 -4.12 -7.11
CA VAL A 3 -20.82 -4.90 -8.05
C VAL A 3 -20.28 -3.97 -9.13
N ILE A 4 -19.03 -4.20 -9.53
CA ILE A 4 -18.40 -3.47 -10.61
C ILE A 4 -18.56 -4.28 -11.89
N GLU A 5 -19.27 -3.74 -12.86
CA GLU A 5 -19.51 -4.38 -14.15
C GLU A 5 -18.59 -3.76 -15.23
N PRO A 6 -17.80 -4.56 -15.96
CA PRO A 6 -17.01 -4.09 -17.10
C PRO A 6 -17.93 -3.66 -18.25
N VAL A 7 -17.71 -2.46 -18.79
CA VAL A 7 -18.40 -1.95 -19.99
C VAL A 7 -17.38 -1.46 -21.01
N VAL A 8 -17.80 -1.28 -22.27
CA VAL A 8 -16.92 -0.73 -23.31
C VAL A 8 -16.40 0.65 -22.87
N GLY A 9 -15.08 0.75 -22.68
CA GLY A 9 -14.41 2.00 -22.29
C GLY A 9 -14.47 2.36 -20.80
N GLY A 10 -14.93 1.47 -19.91
CA GLY A 10 -14.96 1.77 -18.48
C GLY A 10 -15.64 0.73 -17.59
N PHE A 11 -16.19 1.18 -16.46
CA PHE A 11 -16.95 0.35 -15.52
C PHE A 11 -18.18 1.09 -15.01
N HIS A 12 -19.23 0.33 -14.71
CA HIS A 12 -20.37 0.80 -13.93
C HIS A 12 -20.33 0.23 -12.51
N ALA A 13 -20.67 1.07 -11.55
CA ALA A 13 -20.99 0.63 -10.19
C ALA A 13 -22.49 0.29 -10.16
N VAL A 14 -22.80 -1.01 -10.12
CA VAL A 14 -24.17 -1.51 -10.07
C VAL A 14 -24.53 -1.79 -8.61
N PRO A 15 -25.50 -1.08 -8.02
CA PRO A 15 -26.01 -1.45 -6.70
C PRO A 15 -26.68 -2.83 -6.80
N LEU A 16 -26.26 -3.76 -5.96
CA LEU A 16 -26.93 -5.04 -5.76
C LEU A 16 -28.18 -4.83 -4.92
N GLU A 17 -29.31 -5.23 -5.48
CA GLU A 17 -30.61 -5.31 -4.82
C GLU A 17 -30.81 -6.70 -4.22
N HIS A 18 -31.52 -6.78 -3.09
CA HIS A 18 -31.83 -8.04 -2.42
C HIS A 18 -32.95 -8.79 -3.17
N ASP A 19 -32.74 -10.08 -3.44
CA ASP A 19 -33.78 -10.97 -4.00
C ASP A 19 -34.66 -11.65 -2.92
N GLY A 20 -34.49 -11.27 -1.65
CA GLY A 20 -35.20 -11.87 -0.52
C GLY A 20 -34.46 -13.00 0.20
N SER A 21 -33.21 -13.30 -0.17
CA SER A 21 -32.33 -14.22 0.59
C SER A 21 -31.39 -13.49 1.58
N THR A 22 -30.93 -14.19 2.64
CA THR A 22 -30.04 -13.65 3.70
C THR A 22 -28.54 -13.70 3.37
N LYS A 23 -28.16 -14.03 2.13
CA LYS A 23 -26.75 -14.19 1.74
C LYS A 23 -26.34 -13.11 0.73
N LEU A 24 -25.44 -12.22 1.17
CA LEU A 24 -24.61 -11.37 0.32
C LEU A 24 -23.20 -11.97 0.30
N PHE A 25 -22.58 -12.16 -0.87
CA PHE A 25 -21.19 -12.62 -0.99
C PHE A 25 -20.32 -11.55 -1.64
N GLY A 26 -19.27 -11.10 -0.94
CA GLY A 26 -18.19 -10.24 -1.43
C GLY A 26 -18.08 -8.90 -0.69
N GLU A 27 -16.95 -8.65 -0.03
CA GLU A 27 -16.55 -7.30 0.36
C GLU A 27 -15.84 -6.65 -0.84
N VAL A 28 -16.43 -5.58 -1.41
CA VAL A 28 -15.69 -4.66 -2.27
C VAL A 28 -15.43 -3.40 -1.46
N ALA A 29 -14.34 -3.42 -0.70
CA ALA A 29 -13.79 -2.21 -0.15
C ALA A 29 -13.13 -1.41 -1.28
N MET A 30 -13.61 -0.18 -1.47
CA MET A 30 -13.09 0.90 -2.32
C MET A 30 -13.67 1.05 -3.73
N LEU A 31 -14.37 2.18 -3.89
CA LEU A 31 -14.81 2.75 -5.16
C LEU A 31 -13.62 2.91 -6.11
N PRO A 32 -13.78 2.62 -7.43
CA PRO A 32 -12.75 2.91 -8.42
C PRO A 32 -12.41 4.40 -8.38
N ARG A 33 -11.22 4.76 -7.91
CA ARG A 33 -10.73 6.12 -8.09
C ARG A 33 -10.30 6.25 -9.54
N ARG A 34 -10.69 7.34 -10.19
CA ARG A 34 -10.18 7.69 -11.52
C ARG A 34 -8.71 8.11 -11.35
N LEU A 35 -7.81 7.13 -11.28
CA LEU A 35 -6.40 7.33 -10.91
C LEU A 35 -5.53 7.84 -12.06
N MET A 36 -6.01 7.75 -13.30
CA MET A 36 -5.21 8.08 -14.48
C MET A 36 -5.83 9.24 -15.27
N LYS A 37 -4.97 10.18 -15.67
CA LYS A 37 -5.31 11.36 -16.49
C LYS A 37 -5.84 10.97 -17.90
N GLU A 38 -5.77 9.69 -18.25
CA GLU A 38 -6.15 9.11 -19.55
C GLU A 38 -7.23 8.03 -19.42
N GLY A 39 -7.99 8.01 -18.32
CA GLY A 39 -9.24 7.25 -18.26
C GLY A 39 -9.10 5.73 -18.10
N GLN A 40 -7.92 5.19 -17.81
CA GLN A 40 -7.84 3.79 -17.39
C GLN A 40 -8.38 3.63 -15.96
N PRO A 41 -9.43 2.81 -15.76
CA PRO A 41 -9.92 2.49 -14.43
C PRO A 41 -8.88 1.63 -13.69
N GLY A 42 -8.43 2.15 -12.55
CA GLY A 42 -7.56 1.42 -11.62
C GLY A 42 -8.26 1.25 -10.27
N PHE A 43 -8.08 0.09 -9.66
CA PHE A 43 -8.48 -0.15 -8.28
C PHE A 43 -7.31 0.20 -7.38
N VAL A 44 -7.56 1.02 -6.36
CA VAL A 44 -6.62 1.11 -5.23
C VAL A 44 -7.15 0.17 -4.17
N LEU A 45 -6.34 -0.84 -3.86
CA LEU A 45 -6.52 -1.71 -2.71
C LEU A 45 -5.52 -1.32 -1.61
N GLU A 46 -5.78 -1.76 -0.39
CA GLU A 46 -4.82 -1.69 0.70
C GLU A 46 -3.95 -2.95 0.67
N ALA A 47 -2.63 -2.78 0.54
CA ALA A 47 -1.71 -3.91 0.62
C ALA A 47 -1.67 -4.52 2.04
N PRO A 48 -1.12 -5.74 2.23
CA PRO A 48 -0.87 -6.25 3.56
C PRO A 48 -0.03 -5.26 4.38
N GLY A 49 -0.52 -4.87 5.55
CA GLY A 49 0.20 -3.98 6.46
C GLY A 49 1.38 -4.68 7.13
N PHE A 50 2.40 -3.90 7.50
CA PHE A 50 3.54 -4.43 8.26
C PHE A 50 3.19 -4.54 9.76
N ASN A 51 2.92 -5.74 10.25
CA ASN A 51 2.52 -5.99 11.64
C ASN A 51 3.59 -6.73 12.46
N HIS A 52 4.76 -6.12 12.65
CA HIS A 52 5.84 -6.69 13.48
C HIS A 52 5.82 -6.16 14.93
N SER A 53 5.17 -5.02 15.17
CA SER A 53 5.37 -4.25 16.41
C SER A 53 4.32 -4.49 17.49
N HIS A 54 3.47 -5.52 17.37
CA HIS A 54 2.27 -5.71 18.21
C HIS A 54 1.36 -4.46 18.23
N GLU A 55 1.49 -3.62 17.20
CA GLU A 55 0.67 -2.44 17.01
C GLU A 55 -0.71 -2.87 16.53
N CYS A 56 -1.69 -2.00 16.73
CA CYS A 56 -3.04 -2.23 16.22
C CYS A 56 -2.97 -2.50 14.70
N ASN A 57 -3.33 -3.72 14.28
CA ASN A 57 -3.25 -4.15 12.88
C ASN A 57 -4.12 -3.30 11.93
N ALA A 58 -5.22 -2.74 12.44
CA ALA A 58 -6.08 -1.80 11.71
C ALA A 58 -5.54 -0.36 11.69
N CYS A 59 -4.58 -0.05 12.56
CA CYS A 59 -3.99 1.28 12.71
C CYS A 59 -2.67 1.43 11.95
N VAL A 60 -2.13 0.32 11.42
CA VAL A 60 -0.95 0.34 10.55
C VAL A 60 -1.38 0.81 9.16
N PRO A 61 -0.84 1.94 8.66
CA PRO A 61 -1.13 2.36 7.29
C PRO A 61 -0.68 1.30 6.29
N ARG A 62 -1.53 1.05 5.30
CA ARG A 62 -1.31 0.05 4.26
C ARG A 62 -0.99 0.78 2.96
N PRO A 63 0.26 0.66 2.44
CA PRO A 63 0.59 1.30 1.18
C PRO A 63 -0.35 0.83 0.07
N PRO A 64 -0.63 1.70 -0.92
CA PRO A 64 -1.51 1.35 -2.02
C PRO A 64 -1.04 0.13 -2.84
N LEU A 65 -1.95 -0.82 -3.08
CA LEU A 65 -1.86 -1.79 -4.17
C LEU A 65 -2.72 -1.29 -5.33
N VAL A 66 -2.09 -0.91 -6.44
CA VAL A 66 -2.79 -0.37 -7.59
C VAL A 66 -2.92 -1.44 -8.66
N LEU A 67 -4.16 -1.86 -8.93
CA LEU A 67 -4.48 -2.82 -9.96
C LEU A 67 -5.16 -2.12 -11.14
N THR A 68 -4.88 -2.58 -12.36
CA THR A 68 -5.65 -2.26 -13.56
C THR A 68 -6.14 -3.54 -14.21
N ILE A 69 -7.11 -3.46 -15.13
CA ILE A 69 -7.49 -4.60 -15.96
C ILE A 69 -6.82 -4.48 -17.33
N ARG A 70 -6.18 -5.55 -17.81
CA ARG A 70 -5.70 -5.70 -19.19
C ARG A 70 -6.14 -7.06 -19.71
N ASP A 71 -6.79 -7.08 -20.87
CA ASP A 71 -7.28 -8.31 -21.51
C ASP A 71 -8.14 -9.18 -20.57
N GLY A 72 -9.02 -8.54 -19.79
CA GLY A 72 -9.91 -9.21 -18.84
C GLY A 72 -9.24 -9.74 -17.57
N ARG A 73 -7.96 -9.40 -17.33
CA ARG A 73 -7.20 -9.84 -16.15
C ARG A 73 -6.74 -8.67 -15.30
N SER A 74 -6.76 -8.85 -13.98
CA SER A 74 -6.16 -7.90 -13.04
C SER A 74 -4.64 -7.94 -13.14
N VAL A 75 -4.01 -6.77 -13.26
CA VAL A 75 -2.58 -6.57 -13.37
C VAL A 75 -2.15 -5.55 -12.31
N ASP A 76 -1.16 -5.92 -11.50
CA ASP A 76 -0.52 -5.00 -10.56
C ASP A 76 0.34 -3.98 -11.31
N ILE A 77 0.01 -2.71 -11.13
CA ILE A 77 0.73 -1.56 -11.68
C ILE A 77 1.29 -0.66 -10.59
N SER A 78 1.39 -1.12 -9.34
CA SER A 78 1.91 -0.36 -8.20
C SER A 78 3.33 0.15 -8.42
N ALA A 79 4.14 -0.55 -9.23
CA ALA A 79 5.48 -0.14 -9.61
C ALA A 79 5.54 0.83 -10.82
N SER A 80 4.40 1.09 -11.47
CA SER A 80 4.35 1.93 -12.67
C SER A 80 4.63 3.40 -12.35
N PRO A 81 5.42 4.12 -13.18
CA PRO A 81 5.59 5.56 -13.04
C PRO A 81 4.27 6.34 -13.02
N SER A 82 3.23 5.85 -13.72
CA SER A 82 1.92 6.51 -13.82
C SER A 82 1.18 6.66 -12.49
N VAL A 83 1.50 5.82 -11.50
CA VAL A 83 0.83 5.83 -10.19
C VAL A 83 1.69 6.45 -9.09
N ARG A 84 2.92 6.91 -9.40
CA ARG A 84 3.80 7.60 -8.45
C ARG A 84 3.15 8.77 -7.71
N PRO A 85 2.29 9.61 -8.32
CA PRO A 85 1.62 10.68 -7.59
C PRO A 85 0.78 10.20 -6.40
N LEU A 86 0.26 8.97 -6.44
CA LEU A 86 -0.48 8.36 -5.33
C LEU A 86 0.44 8.14 -4.13
N PHE A 87 1.57 7.48 -4.34
CA PHE A 87 2.57 7.22 -3.31
C PHE A 87 3.20 8.52 -2.80
N ALA A 88 3.44 9.51 -3.66
CA ALA A 88 4.00 10.80 -3.26
C ALA A 88 3.07 11.58 -2.30
N ARG A 89 1.75 11.48 -2.51
CA ARG A 89 0.75 12.07 -1.62
C ARG A 89 0.81 11.42 -0.23
N ASP A 90 0.83 10.10 -0.18
CA ASP A 90 0.73 9.33 1.07
C ASP A 90 2.05 9.37 1.86
N LEU A 91 3.20 9.44 1.16
CA LEU A 91 4.55 9.55 1.73
C LEU A 91 4.66 10.63 2.82
N THR A 92 4.08 11.81 2.59
CA THR A 92 4.19 12.94 3.52
C THR A 92 3.45 12.67 4.82
N ALA A 93 2.27 12.06 4.75
CA ALA A 93 1.47 11.69 5.91
C ALA A 93 2.16 10.59 6.73
N HIS A 94 2.63 9.54 6.06
CA HIS A 94 3.36 8.44 6.72
C HIS A 94 4.66 8.93 7.36
N ARG A 95 5.42 9.80 6.69
CA ARG A 95 6.62 10.42 7.25
C ARG A 95 6.33 11.18 8.54
N ARG A 96 5.28 12.00 8.55
CA ARG A 96 4.90 12.80 9.73
C ARG A 96 4.67 11.92 10.95
N VAL A 97 3.95 10.80 10.79
CA VAL A 97 3.66 9.88 11.90
C VAL A 97 4.88 9.02 12.24
N CYS A 98 5.68 8.60 11.25
CA CYS A 98 6.93 7.89 11.53
C CYS A 98 7.87 8.72 12.43
N PHE A 99 7.94 10.03 12.22
CA PHE A 99 8.86 10.92 12.94
C PHE A 99 8.27 11.46 14.26
N SER A 100 7.06 11.02 14.63
CA SER A 100 6.41 11.46 15.86
C SER A 100 6.76 10.56 17.05
N THR A 101 6.12 10.84 18.18
CA THR A 101 6.15 10.01 19.39
C THR A 101 4.90 9.14 19.52
N GLU A 102 4.08 9.04 18.47
CA GLU A 102 2.85 8.24 18.49
C GLU A 102 3.16 6.75 18.68
N ARG A 103 2.23 6.04 19.32
CA ARG A 103 2.41 4.62 19.63
C ARG A 103 2.45 3.76 18.37
N GLU A 104 1.76 4.15 17.30
CA GLU A 104 1.65 3.40 16.04
C GLU A 104 2.68 3.84 14.99
N ARG A 105 3.75 4.54 15.41
CA ARG A 105 4.72 5.12 14.49
C ARG A 105 5.50 4.08 13.67
N ASN A 106 5.69 2.85 14.16
CA ASN A 106 6.46 1.84 13.43
C ASN A 106 5.71 1.34 12.19
N GLY A 107 4.39 1.18 12.27
CA GLY A 107 3.55 0.94 11.10
C GLY A 107 3.68 2.07 10.07
N SER A 108 3.67 3.32 10.53
CA SER A 108 3.85 4.48 9.65
C SER A 108 5.27 4.58 9.06
N CYS A 109 6.30 4.18 9.80
CA CYS A 109 7.65 4.07 9.27
C CYS A 109 7.78 3.01 8.17
N ALA A 110 7.11 1.88 8.33
CA ALA A 110 7.07 0.85 7.30
C ALA A 110 6.38 1.35 6.03
N ALA A 111 5.21 2.00 6.19
CA ALA A 111 4.48 2.59 5.07
C ALA A 111 5.25 3.72 4.37
N PHE A 112 5.93 4.57 5.14
CA PHE A 112 6.81 5.62 4.61
C PHE A 112 7.93 5.04 3.73
N VAL A 113 8.61 3.98 4.17
CA VAL A 113 9.67 3.34 3.39
C VAL A 113 9.10 2.64 2.16
N ALA A 114 7.93 2.00 2.26
CA ALA A 114 7.27 1.35 1.13
C ALA A 114 6.85 2.34 0.03
N ASP A 115 6.24 3.47 0.39
CA ASP A 115 5.92 4.55 -0.55
C ASP A 115 7.19 5.13 -1.18
N ALA A 116 8.22 5.38 -0.37
CA ALA A 116 9.50 5.87 -0.86
C ALA A 116 10.14 4.89 -1.85
N ALA A 117 10.02 3.59 -1.64
CA ALA A 117 10.52 2.57 -2.56
C ALA A 117 9.82 2.66 -3.94
N ARG A 118 8.50 2.87 -3.98
CA ARG A 118 7.75 3.10 -5.24
C ARG A 118 8.19 4.38 -5.96
N LEU A 119 8.77 5.32 -5.23
CA LEU A 119 9.33 6.57 -5.76
C LEU A 119 10.84 6.50 -6.07
N GLY A 120 11.50 5.36 -5.85
CA GLY A 120 12.94 5.20 -6.05
C GLY A 120 13.81 5.86 -4.96
N GLN A 121 13.23 6.10 -3.77
CA GLN A 121 13.84 6.82 -2.66
C GLN A 121 14.08 5.93 -1.41
N ALA A 122 14.06 4.61 -1.58
CA ALA A 122 14.12 3.65 -0.47
C ALA A 122 15.31 3.89 0.47
N ALA A 123 16.53 4.04 -0.06
CA ALA A 123 17.74 4.23 0.77
C ALA A 123 17.70 5.53 1.59
N PHE A 124 17.11 6.60 1.05
CA PHE A 124 16.93 7.86 1.78
C PHE A 124 15.91 7.68 2.91
N ALA A 125 14.74 7.13 2.60
CA ALA A 125 13.69 6.89 3.59
C ALA A 125 14.13 5.90 4.68
N TRP A 126 14.92 4.89 4.31
CA TRP A 126 15.47 3.91 5.25
C TRP A 126 16.34 4.57 6.33
N ARG A 127 17.28 5.44 5.94
CA ARG A 127 18.15 6.15 6.90
C ARG A 127 17.33 7.02 7.87
N LEU A 128 16.31 7.68 7.37
CA LEU A 128 15.42 8.47 8.21
C LEU A 128 14.60 7.57 9.15
N MET A 129 14.06 6.47 8.64
CA MET A 129 13.36 5.49 9.47
C MET A 129 14.24 4.99 10.61
N LEU A 130 15.51 4.64 10.35
CA LEU A 130 16.45 4.18 11.40
C LEU A 130 16.66 5.21 12.52
N SER A 131 16.49 6.50 12.22
CA SER A 131 16.63 7.58 13.22
C SER A 131 15.35 7.82 14.05
N HIS A 132 14.20 7.29 13.61
CA HIS A 132 12.90 7.65 14.17
C HIS A 132 12.05 6.47 14.64
N TYR A 133 12.29 5.25 14.15
CA TYR A 133 11.53 4.08 14.55
C TYR A 133 11.64 3.82 16.06
N ARG A 134 10.66 3.11 16.62
CA ARG A 134 10.77 2.55 17.97
C ARG A 134 11.56 1.24 17.89
N PRO A 135 12.68 1.11 18.63
CA PRO A 135 13.54 -0.07 18.57
C PRO A 135 12.91 -1.34 19.14
N GLU A 136 11.81 -1.21 19.88
CA GLU A 136 11.04 -2.33 20.41
C GLU A 136 9.78 -2.61 19.55
N PRO A 137 9.50 -3.90 19.24
CA PRO A 137 10.33 -5.07 19.56
C PRO A 137 11.63 -5.13 18.73
N ALA A 138 12.64 -5.80 19.27
CA ALA A 138 13.93 -5.96 18.61
C ALA A 138 13.78 -6.66 17.24
N GLY A 139 14.63 -6.26 16.29
CA GLY A 139 14.63 -6.85 14.94
C GLY A 139 13.74 -6.14 13.92
N TYR A 140 13.10 -5.01 14.28
CA TYR A 140 12.26 -4.23 13.38
C TYR A 140 12.88 -3.95 11.99
N PRO A 141 14.13 -3.44 11.87
CA PRO A 141 14.72 -3.19 10.55
C PRO A 141 14.85 -4.47 9.71
N ALA A 142 15.24 -5.59 10.32
CA ALA A 142 15.38 -6.86 9.60
C ALA A 142 14.02 -7.41 9.12
N ALA A 143 12.99 -7.27 9.95
CA ALA A 143 11.63 -7.66 9.61
C ALA A 143 11.04 -6.78 8.50
N LEU A 144 11.25 -5.46 8.59
CA LEU A 144 10.79 -4.52 7.57
C LEU A 144 11.47 -4.78 6.23
N ARG A 145 12.78 -5.03 6.22
CA ARG A 145 13.51 -5.38 5.01
C ARG A 145 12.93 -6.62 4.33
N SER A 146 12.67 -7.67 5.12
CA SER A 146 12.05 -8.91 4.63
C SER A 146 10.65 -8.68 4.07
N TYR A 147 9.85 -7.83 4.72
CA TYR A 147 8.54 -7.41 4.22
C TYR A 147 8.64 -6.69 2.87
N LEU A 148 9.53 -5.71 2.73
CA LEU A 148 9.68 -4.93 1.50
C LEU A 148 10.07 -5.79 0.30
N VAL A 149 10.88 -6.84 0.51
CA VAL A 149 11.23 -7.80 -0.54
C VAL A 149 10.03 -8.69 -0.88
N ARG A 150 9.39 -9.30 0.13
CA ARG A 150 8.27 -10.23 -0.09
C ARG A 150 7.10 -9.57 -0.81
N GLU A 151 6.78 -8.32 -0.46
CA GLU A 151 5.69 -7.56 -1.08
C GLU A 151 6.11 -6.82 -2.37
N GLY A 152 7.35 -7.03 -2.85
CA GLY A 152 7.81 -6.49 -4.14
C GLY A 152 8.00 -4.98 -4.18
N TYR A 153 8.25 -4.33 -3.03
CA TYR A 153 8.71 -2.94 -2.98
C TYR A 153 10.20 -2.82 -3.32
N LEU A 154 10.99 -3.85 -3.00
CA LEU A 154 12.42 -3.93 -3.29
C LEU A 154 12.80 -5.29 -3.85
N THR A 155 13.87 -5.33 -4.66
CA THR A 155 14.55 -6.59 -4.98
C THR A 155 15.42 -7.03 -3.80
N SER A 156 15.77 -8.31 -3.73
CA SER A 156 16.70 -8.81 -2.69
C SER A 156 18.04 -8.08 -2.71
N ALA A 157 18.55 -7.73 -3.90
CA ALA A 157 19.79 -6.99 -4.07
C ALA A 157 19.65 -5.53 -3.58
N ALA A 158 18.55 -4.83 -3.89
CA ALA A 158 18.35 -3.48 -3.37
C ALA A 158 18.18 -3.48 -1.85
N ALA A 159 17.58 -4.53 -1.29
CA ALA A 159 17.39 -4.69 0.14
C ALA A 159 18.71 -4.97 0.88
N SER A 160 19.65 -5.74 0.32
CA SER A 160 20.94 -6.01 0.98
C SER A 160 21.79 -4.77 1.23
N GLU A 161 21.60 -3.72 0.43
CA GLU A 161 22.26 -2.42 0.60
C GLU A 161 21.69 -1.58 1.76
N LEU A 162 20.55 -2.00 2.35
CA LEU A 162 19.93 -1.29 3.47
C LEU A 162 20.52 -1.81 4.80
N PRO A 163 21.20 -0.95 5.58
CA PRO A 163 21.83 -1.34 6.84
C PRO A 163 20.77 -1.69 7.89
N LEU A 164 21.08 -2.64 8.78
CA LEU A 164 20.17 -2.99 9.87
C LEU A 164 20.38 -2.13 11.12
N GLN A 165 21.57 -1.53 11.26
CA GLN A 165 22.01 -0.59 12.29
C GLN A 165 23.15 0.25 11.70
#